data_AF-A0A7V2LMA3-F1
#
_entry.id   AF-A0A7V2LMA3-F1
#
_cell.length_a   1.000
_cell.length_b   1.000
_cell.length_c   1.000
_cell.angle_alpha   90.00
_cell.angle_beta   90.00
_cell.angle_gamma   90.00
#
_symmetry.space_group_name_H-M   'P 1'
#
loop_
_entity.id
_entity.type
_entity.pdbx_description
1 polymer ?
#
loop_
_entity_poly.entity_id
_entity_poly.type
_entity_poly.pdbx_seq_one_letter_code
_entity_poly.pdbx_strand_id
1 'polypeptide(L)'
;MPRKAKLSLLLVFLALALLTVSACTAEQQAQNEVTNAVNATADAARLKVNQFTGFAQALVDQLAQEAKDPAAATMKANQISNGLDDINAKLQSVIDAAEDGKHESLQEAKAAVDNTIQTVREIADEATNPETKAKLNEIADGLEEIQKGLTDLINKQAK
;
A
#
# COMPACT_ATOMS: atom_id res chain seq x y z
N MET A 1 -57.62 36.21 -6.14
CA MET A 1 -56.32 35.67 -5.72
C MET A 1 -55.18 36.36 -6.47
N PRO A 2 -54.14 36.84 -5.77
CA PRO A 2 -53.12 37.75 -6.31
C PRO A 2 -52.11 37.03 -7.23
N ARG A 3 -52.01 37.48 -8.50
CA ARG A 3 -51.10 36.96 -9.53
C ARG A 3 -49.65 37.49 -9.43
N LYS A 4 -49.03 37.51 -8.24
CA LYS A 4 -47.66 38.04 -8.06
C LYS A 4 -46.64 37.07 -7.44
N ALA A 5 -47.02 35.85 -7.06
CA ALA A 5 -46.12 34.90 -6.39
C ALA A 5 -45.29 33.99 -7.33
N LYS A 6 -45.54 33.99 -8.66
CA LYS A 6 -44.95 33.00 -9.57
C LYS A 6 -43.50 33.29 -10.01
N LEU A 7 -43.02 34.53 -9.90
CA LEU A 7 -41.65 34.89 -10.32
C LEU A 7 -40.59 34.60 -9.23
N SER A 8 -40.97 34.62 -7.95
CA SER A 8 -40.05 34.46 -6.83
C SER A 8 -39.63 33.00 -6.58
N LEU A 9 -40.47 32.04 -6.98
CA LEU A 9 -40.20 30.61 -6.75
C LEU A 9 -39.10 30.09 -7.69
N LEU A 10 -39.05 30.60 -8.93
CA LEU A 10 -38.13 30.14 -9.97
C LEU A 10 -36.65 30.49 -9.66
N LEU A 11 -36.42 31.61 -8.99
CA LEU A 11 -35.08 32.07 -8.57
C LEU A 11 -34.51 31.24 -7.40
N VAL A 12 -35.38 30.70 -6.54
CA VAL A 12 -34.94 29.81 -5.45
C VAL A 12 -34.49 28.45 -6.01
N PHE A 13 -35.21 27.90 -6.98
CA PHE A 13 -34.83 26.63 -7.61
C PHE A 13 -33.54 26.74 -8.45
N LEU A 14 -33.30 27.88 -9.11
CA LEU A 14 -32.08 28.13 -9.88
C LEU A 14 -30.84 28.27 -8.98
N ALA A 15 -30.98 28.92 -7.82
CA ALA A 15 -29.91 29.02 -6.83
C ALA A 15 -29.59 27.67 -6.16
N LEU A 16 -30.61 26.83 -5.93
CA LEU A 16 -30.42 25.48 -5.38
C LEU A 16 -29.69 24.54 -6.36
N ALA A 17 -29.93 24.68 -7.66
CA ALA A 17 -29.24 23.92 -8.71
C ALA A 17 -27.77 24.35 -8.91
N LEU A 18 -27.45 25.62 -8.68
CA LEU A 18 -26.07 26.12 -8.73
C LEU A 18 -25.21 25.60 -7.55
N LEU A 19 -25.81 25.38 -6.38
CA LEU A 19 -25.13 24.84 -5.19
C LEU A 19 -24.74 23.36 -5.34
N THR A 20 -25.53 22.57 -6.05
CA THR A 20 -25.27 21.13 -6.24
C THR A 20 -24.06 20.84 -7.11
N VAL A 21 -23.70 21.73 -8.05
CA VAL A 21 -22.52 21.53 -8.91
C VAL A 21 -21.22 21.78 -8.15
N SER A 22 -21.21 22.74 -7.21
CA SER A 22 -20.03 23.07 -6.41
C SER A 22 -19.68 22.01 -5.34
N ALA A 23 -20.68 21.31 -4.80
CA ALA A 23 -20.45 20.21 -3.85
C ALA A 23 -19.86 18.97 -4.55
N CYS A 24 -20.37 18.63 -5.75
CA CYS A 24 -19.88 17.50 -6.53
C CYS A 24 -18.41 17.66 -6.96
N THR A 25 -17.94 18.90 -7.17
CA THR A 25 -16.53 19.18 -7.54
C THR A 25 -15.57 19.07 -6.36
N ALA A 26 -16.02 19.37 -5.14
CA ALA A 26 -15.18 19.25 -3.93
C ALA A 26 -14.90 17.78 -3.59
N GLU A 27 -15.91 16.91 -3.72
CA GLU A 27 -15.76 15.47 -3.54
C GLU A 27 -14.85 14.86 -4.60
N GLN A 28 -14.96 15.31 -5.85
CA GLN A 28 -14.13 14.84 -6.96
C GLN A 28 -12.67 15.30 -6.83
N GLN A 29 -12.42 16.50 -6.29
CA GLN A 29 -11.07 16.98 -5.98
C GLN A 29 -10.43 16.21 -4.83
N ALA A 30 -11.19 15.92 -3.76
CA ALA A 30 -10.73 15.07 -2.66
C ALA A 30 -10.40 13.64 -3.13
N GLN A 31 -11.23 13.05 -3.99
CA GLN A 31 -10.96 11.73 -4.57
C GLN A 31 -9.71 11.72 -5.46
N ASN A 32 -9.47 12.77 -6.23
CA ASN A 32 -8.26 12.89 -7.04
C ASN A 32 -7.00 13.01 -6.18
N GLU A 33 -7.06 13.75 -5.06
CA GLU A 33 -5.94 13.85 -4.11
C GLU A 33 -5.64 12.49 -3.44
N VAL A 34 -6.68 11.76 -3.04
CA VAL A 34 -6.54 10.40 -2.48
C VAL A 34 -5.95 9.44 -3.52
N THR A 35 -6.47 9.45 -4.74
CA THR A 35 -6.00 8.58 -5.84
C THR A 35 -4.52 8.83 -6.15
N ASN A 36 -4.12 10.10 -6.27
CA ASN A 36 -2.72 10.48 -6.51
C ASN A 36 -1.81 10.05 -5.35
N ALA A 37 -2.27 10.21 -4.10
CA ALA A 37 -1.50 9.79 -2.93
C ALA A 37 -1.35 8.26 -2.83
N VAL A 38 -2.43 7.52 -3.17
CA VAL A 38 -2.43 6.06 -3.21
C VAL A 38 -1.44 5.56 -4.28
N ASN A 39 -1.54 6.07 -5.51
CA ASN A 39 -0.63 5.70 -6.59
C ASN A 39 0.82 6.00 -6.25
N ALA A 40 1.13 7.21 -5.79
CA ALA A 40 2.49 7.59 -5.43
C ALA A 40 3.08 6.70 -4.32
N THR A 41 2.28 6.35 -3.31
CA THR A 41 2.73 5.49 -2.20
C THR A 41 2.88 4.04 -2.64
N ALA A 42 1.93 3.51 -3.41
CA ALA A 42 1.98 2.16 -3.91
C ALA A 42 3.14 1.96 -4.90
N ASP A 43 3.40 2.94 -5.78
CA ASP A 43 4.55 2.92 -6.68
C ASP A 43 5.89 2.98 -5.94
N ALA A 44 6.01 3.88 -4.96
CA ALA A 44 7.21 3.96 -4.13
C ALA A 44 7.46 2.65 -3.37
N ALA A 45 6.39 2.06 -2.82
CA ALA A 45 6.45 0.76 -2.17
C ALA A 45 6.89 -0.34 -3.14
N ARG A 46 6.34 -0.40 -4.36
CA ARG A 46 6.73 -1.37 -5.39
C ARG A 46 8.19 -1.24 -5.79
N LEU A 47 8.66 -0.01 -6.01
CA LEU A 47 10.07 0.22 -6.35
C LEU A 47 10.98 -0.35 -5.25
N LYS A 48 10.62 -0.12 -3.98
CA LYS A 48 11.39 -0.59 -2.83
C LYS A 48 11.30 -2.12 -2.66
N VAL A 49 10.13 -2.73 -2.85
CA VAL A 49 9.96 -4.19 -2.85
C VAL A 49 10.74 -4.85 -3.98
N ASN A 50 10.71 -4.28 -5.19
CA ASN A 50 11.49 -4.74 -6.33
C ASN A 50 12.99 -4.72 -6.05
N GLN A 51 13.47 -3.67 -5.36
CA GLN A 51 14.86 -3.63 -4.89
C GLN A 51 15.12 -4.81 -3.95
N PHE A 52 14.26 -5.05 -2.96
CA PHE A 52 14.40 -6.16 -2.01
C PHE A 52 14.37 -7.54 -2.65
N THR A 53 13.57 -7.81 -3.67
CA THR A 53 13.58 -9.10 -4.40
C THR A 53 14.95 -9.43 -4.98
N GLY A 54 15.67 -8.43 -5.51
CA GLY A 54 17.03 -8.63 -6.03
C GLY A 54 18.05 -8.99 -4.94
N PHE A 55 17.81 -8.56 -3.70
CA PHE A 55 18.67 -8.86 -2.55
C PHE A 55 18.27 -10.16 -1.84
N ALA A 56 16.98 -10.49 -1.79
CA ALA A 56 16.45 -11.66 -1.09
C ALA A 56 17.11 -12.95 -1.59
N GLN A 57 17.29 -13.13 -2.90
CA GLN A 57 17.94 -14.32 -3.47
C GLN A 57 19.41 -14.47 -3.03
N ALA A 58 20.18 -13.38 -3.08
CA ALA A 58 21.58 -13.40 -2.63
C ALA A 58 21.69 -13.69 -1.12
N LEU A 59 20.70 -13.22 -0.36
CA LEU A 59 20.62 -13.42 1.07
C LEU A 59 20.16 -14.84 1.45
N VAL A 60 19.32 -15.48 0.64
CA VAL A 60 19.00 -16.93 0.73
C VAL A 60 20.27 -17.76 0.62
N ASP A 61 21.07 -17.50 -0.42
CA ASP A 61 22.29 -18.27 -0.69
C ASP A 61 23.31 -18.11 0.45
N GLN A 62 23.39 -16.90 1.00
CA GLN A 62 24.26 -16.61 2.14
C GLN A 62 23.74 -17.25 3.44
N LEU A 63 22.43 -17.20 3.71
CA LEU A 63 21.79 -17.89 4.84
C LEU A 63 22.00 -19.41 4.76
N ALA A 64 21.82 -20.02 3.59
CA ALA A 64 21.98 -21.46 3.42
C ALA A 64 23.42 -21.94 3.68
N GLN A 65 24.42 -21.09 3.41
CA GLN A 65 25.84 -21.36 3.70
C GLN A 65 26.17 -21.22 5.19
N GLU A 66 25.44 -20.38 5.91
CA GLU A 66 25.68 -20.07 7.33
C GLU A 66 24.83 -20.93 8.28
N ALA A 67 23.67 -21.40 7.80
CA ALA A 67 22.70 -22.10 8.60
C ALA A 67 23.14 -23.52 8.98
N LYS A 68 22.81 -23.91 10.22
CA LYS A 68 22.96 -25.30 10.69
C LYS A 68 22.02 -26.27 9.95
N ASP A 69 20.92 -25.76 9.42
CA ASP A 69 19.97 -26.47 8.56
C ASP A 69 19.76 -25.69 7.26
N PRO A 70 20.57 -25.96 6.22
CA PRO A 70 20.49 -25.26 4.94
C PRO A 70 19.11 -25.42 4.26
N ALA A 71 18.44 -26.56 4.44
CA ALA A 71 17.15 -26.81 3.81
C ALA A 71 16.03 -25.95 4.44
N ALA A 72 16.03 -25.81 5.76
CA ALA A 72 15.09 -24.92 6.45
C ALA A 72 15.34 -23.45 6.08
N ALA A 73 16.61 -23.02 6.01
CA ALA A 73 16.98 -21.66 5.60
C ALA A 73 16.52 -21.36 4.17
N THR A 74 16.77 -22.25 3.21
CA THR A 74 16.30 -22.10 1.83
C THR A 74 14.77 -22.03 1.76
N MET A 75 14.04 -22.87 2.50
CA MET A 75 12.58 -22.87 2.51
C MET A 75 12.02 -21.53 3.00
N LYS A 76 12.52 -21.03 4.14
CA LYS A 76 12.11 -19.75 4.72
C LYS A 76 12.47 -18.57 3.84
N ALA A 77 13.63 -18.61 3.21
CA ALA A 77 14.06 -17.51 2.35
C ALA A 77 13.27 -17.49 1.02
N ASN A 78 12.83 -18.64 0.52
CA ASN A 78 11.81 -18.69 -0.55
C ASN A 78 10.46 -18.10 -0.08
N GLN A 79 10.09 -18.21 1.20
CA GLN A 79 8.90 -17.53 1.74
C GLN A 79 9.07 -16.01 1.73
N ILE A 80 10.26 -15.47 2.01
CA ILE A 80 10.54 -14.04 1.82
C ILE A 80 10.31 -13.66 0.37
N SER A 81 10.92 -14.38 -0.59
CA SER A 81 10.79 -14.05 -2.02
C SER A 81 9.33 -14.08 -2.47
N ASN A 82 8.60 -15.15 -2.12
CA ASN A 82 7.18 -15.27 -2.45
C ASN A 82 6.34 -14.17 -1.79
N GLY A 83 6.67 -13.78 -0.56
CA GLY A 83 6.01 -12.67 0.15
C GLY A 83 6.25 -11.33 -0.55
N LEU A 84 7.48 -11.05 -0.96
CA LEU A 84 7.80 -9.83 -1.72
C LEU A 84 7.09 -9.81 -3.09
N ASP A 85 7.02 -10.93 -3.79
CA ASP A 85 6.27 -11.06 -5.05
C ASP A 85 4.76 -10.84 -4.84
N ASP A 86 4.20 -11.39 -3.77
CA ASP A 86 2.79 -11.17 -3.40
C ASP A 86 2.53 -9.69 -3.06
N ILE A 87 3.40 -9.05 -2.28
CA ILE A 87 3.30 -7.60 -2.01
C ILE A 87 3.32 -6.81 -3.32
N ASN A 88 4.24 -7.13 -4.24
CA ASN A 88 4.32 -6.47 -5.54
C ASN A 88 3.03 -6.60 -6.35
N ALA A 89 2.46 -7.81 -6.39
CA ALA A 89 1.18 -8.06 -7.06
C ALA A 89 0.03 -7.30 -6.41
N LYS A 90 -0.06 -7.30 -5.08
CA LYS A 90 -1.08 -6.57 -4.33
C LYS A 90 -0.97 -5.06 -4.48
N LEU A 91 0.25 -4.51 -4.48
CA LEU A 91 0.47 -3.09 -4.72
C LEU A 91 0.13 -2.68 -6.15
N GLN A 92 0.40 -3.52 -7.16
CA GLN A 92 -0.10 -3.28 -8.52
C GLN A 92 -1.63 -3.26 -8.54
N SER A 93 -2.28 -4.23 -7.87
CA SER A 93 -3.74 -4.24 -7.74
C SER A 93 -4.29 -3.01 -6.99
N VAL A 94 -3.52 -2.41 -6.08
CA VAL A 94 -3.88 -1.13 -5.43
C VAL A 94 -3.85 0.02 -6.42
N ILE A 95 -2.82 0.10 -7.27
CA ILE A 95 -2.71 1.14 -8.30
C ILE A 95 -3.85 1.00 -9.31
N ASP A 96 -4.06 -0.20 -9.84
CA ASP A 96 -5.14 -0.47 -10.81
C ASP A 96 -6.51 -0.13 -10.22
N ALA A 97 -6.75 -0.49 -8.95
CA ALA A 97 -8.00 -0.19 -8.28
C ALA A 97 -8.16 1.31 -8.01
N ALA A 98 -7.08 2.03 -7.67
CA ALA A 98 -7.11 3.46 -7.43
C ALA A 98 -7.43 4.24 -8.72
N GLU A 99 -6.93 3.80 -9.88
CA GLU A 99 -7.31 4.35 -11.19
C GLU A 99 -8.83 4.19 -11.47
N ASP A 100 -9.43 3.10 -10.98
CA ASP A 100 -10.86 2.80 -11.02
C ASP A 100 -11.69 3.47 -9.90
N GLY A 101 -11.05 4.19 -8.96
CA GLY A 101 -11.70 4.79 -7.78
C GLY A 101 -12.11 3.79 -6.70
N LYS A 102 -11.55 2.58 -6.71
CA LYS A 102 -11.79 1.51 -5.72
C LYS A 102 -10.57 1.41 -4.79
N HIS A 103 -10.80 1.31 -3.49
CA HIS A 103 -9.70 1.36 -2.52
C HIS A 103 -9.65 0.19 -1.52
N GLU A 104 -10.50 -0.82 -1.70
CA GLU A 104 -10.56 -2.00 -0.83
C GLU A 104 -9.26 -2.83 -0.85
N SER A 105 -8.47 -2.72 -1.92
CA SER A 105 -7.20 -3.44 -2.12
C SER A 105 -6.07 -3.00 -1.17
N LEU A 106 -6.18 -1.84 -0.52
CA LEU A 106 -5.14 -1.34 0.40
C LEU A 106 -4.96 -2.23 1.65
N GLN A 107 -6.06 -2.79 2.18
CA GLN A 107 -5.98 -3.66 3.35
C GLN A 107 -5.29 -4.99 3.03
N GLU A 108 -5.53 -5.53 1.84
CA GLU A 108 -4.87 -6.75 1.39
C GLU A 108 -3.37 -6.55 1.18
N ALA A 109 -2.97 -5.44 0.55
CA ALA A 109 -1.57 -5.08 0.39
C ALA A 109 -0.88 -4.91 1.76
N LYS A 110 -1.55 -4.27 2.72
CA LYS A 110 -1.03 -4.15 4.09
C LYS A 110 -0.85 -5.51 4.76
N ALA A 111 -1.83 -6.41 4.65
CA ALA A 111 -1.74 -7.74 5.26
C ALA A 111 -0.58 -8.58 4.69
N ALA A 112 -0.34 -8.48 3.37
CA ALA A 112 0.81 -9.13 2.73
C ALA A 112 2.15 -8.57 3.25
N VAL A 113 2.23 -7.25 3.42
CA VAL A 113 3.40 -6.57 4.00
C VAL A 113 3.64 -7.03 5.45
N ASP A 114 2.60 -7.06 6.29
CA ASP A 114 2.68 -7.49 7.69
C ASP A 114 3.24 -8.92 7.83
N ASN A 115 2.70 -9.85 7.03
CA ASN A 115 3.14 -11.26 7.03
C ASN A 115 4.62 -11.39 6.61
N THR A 116 5.01 -10.65 5.57
CA THR A 116 6.39 -10.68 5.07
C THR A 116 7.36 -10.06 6.09
N ILE A 117 7.00 -8.97 6.77
CA ILE A 117 7.81 -8.40 7.86
C ILE A 117 8.05 -9.44 8.94
N GLN A 118 7.00 -10.15 9.37
CA GLN A 118 7.11 -11.19 10.39
C GLN A 118 8.08 -12.28 9.94
N THR A 119 7.92 -12.80 8.71
CA THR A 119 8.79 -13.83 8.14
C THR A 119 10.25 -13.39 8.09
N VAL A 120 10.52 -12.16 7.62
CA VAL A 120 11.88 -11.59 7.54
C VAL A 120 12.51 -11.46 8.92
N ARG A 121 11.75 -10.99 9.93
CA ARG A 121 12.23 -10.85 11.32
C ARG A 121 12.55 -12.21 11.95
N GLU A 122 11.70 -13.22 11.74
CA GLU A 122 11.95 -14.59 12.21
C GLU A 122 13.27 -15.15 11.64
N ILE A 123 13.55 -14.88 10.37
CA ILE A 123 14.80 -15.31 9.71
C ILE A 123 16.00 -14.49 10.21
N ALA A 124 15.82 -13.20 10.47
CA ALA A 124 16.86 -12.33 11.02
C ALA A 124 17.31 -12.75 12.43
N ASP A 125 16.41 -13.34 13.21
CA ASP A 125 16.73 -13.87 14.54
C ASP A 125 17.47 -15.20 14.49
N GLU A 126 17.30 -15.98 13.43
CA GLU A 126 18.03 -17.22 13.18
C GLU A 126 19.39 -17.01 12.49
N ALA A 127 19.59 -15.84 11.88
CA ALA A 127 20.83 -15.49 11.20
C ALA A 127 22.02 -15.38 12.18
N THR A 128 23.06 -16.18 11.96
CA THR A 128 24.28 -16.17 12.80
C THR A 128 25.32 -15.16 12.34
N ASN A 129 25.32 -14.78 11.06
CA ASN A 129 26.21 -13.75 10.54
C ASN A 129 25.61 -12.35 10.77
N PRO A 130 26.35 -11.42 11.40
CA PRO A 130 25.89 -10.05 11.62
C PRO A 130 25.54 -9.27 10.35
N GLU A 131 26.23 -9.50 9.23
CA GLU A 131 25.97 -8.85 7.94
C GLU A 131 24.65 -9.33 7.33
N THR A 132 24.45 -10.65 7.31
CA THR A 132 23.19 -11.27 6.87
C THR A 132 22.01 -10.78 7.71
N LYS A 133 22.18 -10.75 9.05
CA LYS A 133 21.19 -10.20 9.98
C LYS A 133 20.90 -8.72 9.72
N ALA A 134 21.91 -7.90 9.48
CA ALA A 134 21.75 -6.48 9.20
C ALA A 134 20.93 -6.25 7.91
N LYS A 135 21.22 -6.99 6.84
CA LYS A 135 20.48 -6.91 5.58
C LYS A 135 19.02 -7.37 5.72
N LEU A 136 18.75 -8.42 6.49
CA LEU A 136 17.38 -8.84 6.80
C LEU A 136 16.62 -7.76 7.57
N ASN A 137 17.26 -7.13 8.56
CA ASN A 137 16.66 -6.02 9.28
C ASN A 137 16.39 -4.81 8.37
N GLU A 138 17.27 -4.52 7.41
CA GLU A 138 17.04 -3.46 6.42
C GLU A 138 15.80 -3.74 5.56
N ILE A 139 15.59 -4.99 5.16
CA ILE A 139 14.36 -5.40 4.47
C ILE A 139 13.15 -5.21 5.38
N ALA A 140 13.20 -5.68 6.63
CA ALA A 140 12.10 -5.54 7.58
C ALA A 140 11.74 -4.07 7.85
N ASP A 141 12.74 -3.23 8.11
CA ASP A 141 12.55 -1.79 8.35
C ASP A 141 11.98 -1.09 7.10
N GLY A 142 12.46 -1.49 5.92
CA GLY A 142 11.94 -0.98 4.66
C GLY A 142 10.50 -1.38 4.38
N LEU A 143 10.12 -2.61 4.73
CA LEU A 143 8.73 -3.07 4.65
C LEU A 143 7.85 -2.38 5.71
N GLU A 144 8.37 -2.05 6.89
CA GLU A 144 7.64 -1.27 7.90
C GLU A 144 7.34 0.16 7.46
N GLU A 145 8.24 0.80 6.72
CA GLU A 145 7.95 2.10 6.12
C GLU A 145 6.79 2.01 5.12
N ILE A 146 6.76 0.94 4.31
CA ILE A 146 5.66 0.66 3.40
C ILE A 146 4.37 0.43 4.19
N GLN A 147 4.41 -0.40 5.23
CA GLN A 147 3.28 -0.67 6.11
C GLN A 147 2.71 0.62 6.71
N LYS A 148 3.56 1.51 7.21
CA LYS A 148 3.16 2.82 7.76
C LYS A 148 2.50 3.69 6.68
N GLY A 149 3.10 3.78 5.49
CA GLY A 149 2.52 4.51 4.36
C GLY A 149 1.13 3.99 3.96
N LEU A 150 0.96 2.67 3.86
CA LEU A 150 -0.34 2.04 3.58
C LEU A 150 -1.35 2.29 4.71
N THR A 151 -0.91 2.22 5.98
CA THR A 151 -1.76 2.48 7.15
C THR A 151 -2.26 3.93 7.19
N ASP A 152 -1.37 4.88 6.90
CA ASP A 152 -1.72 6.29 6.83
C ASP A 152 -2.74 6.58 5.72
N LEU A 153 -2.62 5.91 4.58
CA LEU A 153 -3.60 6.02 3.49
C LEU A 153 -4.96 5.41 3.86
N ILE A 154 -4.98 4.21 4.45
CA ILE A 154 -6.22 3.59 4.94
C ILE A 154 -6.93 4.51 5.94
N ASN A 155 -6.19 5.09 6.89
CA ASN A 155 -6.74 6.01 7.88
C ASN A 155 -7.24 7.33 7.29
N LYS A 156 -6.66 7.78 6.17
CA LYS A 156 -7.13 8.97 5.42
C LYS A 156 -8.40 8.69 4.62
N GLN A 157 -8.55 7.49 4.06
CA GLN A 157 -9.77 7.09 3.33
C GLN A 157 -10.98 6.86 4.24
N ALA A 158 -10.75 6.48 5.49
CA ALA A 158 -11.82 6.25 6.47
C ALA A 158 -12.43 7.54 7.05
N LYS A 159 -11.91 8.72 6.68
CA LYS A 159 -12.31 10.04 7.22
C LYS A 159 -12.93 10.90 6.13
#